data_AF-A0A1A0DKK7-F1
#
_entry.id   AF-A0A1A0DKK7-F1
#
_cell.length_a   1.000
_cell.length_b   1.000
_cell.length_c   1.000
_cell.angle_alpha   90.00
_cell.angle_beta   90.00
_cell.angle_gamma   90.00
#
_symmetry.space_group_name_H-M   'P 1'
#
loop_
_entity.id
_entity.type
_entity.pdbx_description
1 polymer ?
#
loop_
_entity_poly.entity_id
_entity_poly.type
_entity_poly.pdbx_seq_one_letter_code
_entity_poly.pdbx_strand_id
1 'polypeptide(L)' 'MAEQFDVVIVGGGQAALAASYFLRRTGLRYVILDNGTQAGGAWVHGWDSLHLFSPASYSSLPELPRVLWRRFLSDLSG' A
#
# COMPACT_ATOMS: atom_id res chain seq x y z
N MET A 1 -0.41 -2.88 28.69
CA MET A 1 1.02 -3.15 28.44
C MET A 1 1.38 -2.48 27.12
N ALA A 2 2.49 -1.75 27.04
CA ALA A 2 2.90 -1.14 25.78
C ALA A 2 3.53 -2.19 24.86
N GLU A 3 3.09 -2.24 23.60
CA GLU A 3 3.73 -3.07 22.58
C GLU A 3 4.99 -2.36 22.07
N GLN A 4 6.09 -3.09 21.94
CA GLN A 4 7.38 -2.52 21.53
C GLN A 4 7.67 -2.90 20.07
N PHE A 5 8.01 -1.91 19.26
CA PHE A 5 8.37 -2.07 17.84
C PHE A 5 9.74 -1.46 17.58
N ASP A 6 10.48 -2.00 16.61
CA ASP A 6 11.78 -1.46 16.17
C ASP A 6 11.57 -0.24 15.27
N VAL A 7 10.49 -0.23 14.49
CA VAL A 7 10.12 0.86 13.57
C VAL A 7 8.62 1.14 13.63
N VAL A 8 8.26 2.42 13.72
CA VAL A 8 6.87 2.87 13.59
C VAL A 8 6.78 3.79 12.36
N ILE A 9 5.95 3.42 11.39
CA ILE A 9 5.64 4.25 10.23
C ILE A 9 4.32 4.98 10.50
N VAL A 10 4.33 6.31 10.38
CA VAL A 10 3.13 7.14 10.53
C VAL A 10 2.68 7.61 9.15
N GLY A 11 1.42 7.32 8.82
CA GLY A 11 0.81 7.44 7.49
C GLY A 11 0.79 6.10 6.75
N GLY A 12 -0.36 5.75 6.14
CA GLY A 12 -0.63 4.49 5.45
C GLY A 12 -0.79 4.62 3.94
N GLY A 13 -0.23 5.68 3.36
CA GLY A 13 -0.23 5.92 1.91
C GLY A 13 0.83 5.11 1.15
N GLN A 14 0.96 5.38 -0.14
CA GLN A 14 1.90 4.71 -1.04
C GLN A 14 3.37 4.71 -0.56
N ALA A 15 3.83 5.79 0.07
CA ALA A 15 5.19 5.89 0.60
C ALA A 15 5.43 4.89 1.75
N ALA A 16 4.44 4.75 2.66
CA ALA A 16 4.51 3.82 3.76
C ALA A 16 4.44 2.36 3.30
N LEU A 17 3.60 2.07 2.31
CA LEU A 17 3.55 0.75 1.66
C LEU A 17 4.88 0.41 0.97
N ALA A 18 5.50 1.37 0.29
CA ALA A 18 6.82 1.18 -0.31
C ALA A 18 7.92 0.96 0.74
N ALA A 19 7.94 1.72 1.84
CA ALA A 19 8.92 1.55 2.91
C ALA A 19 8.76 0.20 3.64
N SER A 20 7.53 -0.15 4.00
CA SER A 20 7.21 -1.40 4.70
C SER A 20 7.56 -2.65 3.87
N TYR A 21 7.48 -2.56 2.54
CA TYR A 21 7.94 -3.62 1.65
C TYR A 21 9.41 -4.00 1.90
N PHE A 22 10.29 -3.02 2.08
CA PHE A 22 11.71 -3.27 2.38
C PHE A 22 11.91 -3.72 3.83
N LEU A 23 11.19 -3.13 4.79
CA LEU A 23 11.25 -3.55 6.20
C LEU A 23 10.82 -5.00 6.42
N ARG A 24 9.89 -5.52 5.61
CA ARG A 24 9.50 -6.93 5.66
C ARG A 24 10.67 -7.89 5.44
N ARG A 25 11.77 -7.43 4.83
CA ARG A 25 12.96 -8.25 4.51
C ARG A 25 14.07 -8.14 5.57
N THR A 26 13.96 -7.24 6.54
CA THR A 26 15.05 -6.94 7.50
C THR A 26 14.89 -7.67 8.85
N GLY A 27 13.80 -8.41 9.05
CA GLY A 27 13.50 -9.10 10.32
C GLY A 27 13.05 -8.18 11.46
N LEU A 28 12.96 -6.87 11.20
CA LEU A 28 12.51 -5.87 12.17
C LEU A 28 11.01 -5.99 12.42
N ARG A 29 10.59 -5.82 13.68
CA ARG A 29 9.18 -5.68 14.03
C ARG A 29 8.76 -4.24 13.79
N TYR A 30 7.81 -4.03 12.90
CA TYR A 30 7.30 -2.70 12.58
C TYR A 30 5.78 -2.65 12.52
N VAL A 31 5.25 -1.45 12.70
CA VAL A 31 3.82 -1.16 12.56
C VAL A 31 3.62 0.08 11.70
N ILE A 32 2.52 0.10 10.93
CA ILE A 32 2.07 1.26 10.15
C ILE A 32 0.80 1.77 10.81
N LEU A 33 0.77 3.05 11.17
CA LEU A 33 -0.38 3.72 11.75
C LEU A 33 -0.88 4.78 10.78
N ASP A 34 -2.14 4.69 10.39
CA ASP A 34 -2.79 5.65 9.50
C ASP A 34 -4.09 6.16 10.14
N ASN A 35 -4.43 7.42 9.88
CA ASN A 35 -5.68 8.03 10.36
C ASN A 35 -6.84 7.83 9.36
N GLY A 36 -6.59 7.27 8.19
CA GLY A 36 -7.61 6.94 7.20
C GLY A 36 -8.49 5.79 7.66
N THR A 37 -9.79 5.88 7.37
CA THR A 37 -10.76 4.80 7.61
C THR A 37 -10.61 3.64 6.62
N GLN A 38 -9.91 3.87 5.50
CA GLN A 38 -9.67 2.90 4.44
C GLN A 38 -8.30 3.09 3.80
N ALA A 39 -7.78 2.04 3.17
CA ALA A 39 -6.53 2.10 2.43
C ALA A 39 -6.64 3.04 1.22
N GLY A 40 -5.53 3.72 0.89
CA GLY A 40 -5.44 4.65 -0.25
C GLY A 40 -4.72 5.95 0.07
N GLY A 41 -4.52 6.30 1.34
CA GLY A 41 -3.86 7.54 1.74
C GLY A 41 -4.60 8.76 1.19
N ALA A 42 -3.89 9.71 0.57
CA ALA A 42 -4.52 10.91 0.03
C ALA A 42 -5.50 10.65 -1.14
N TRP A 43 -5.39 9.50 -1.83
CA TRP A 43 -6.23 9.19 -3.00
C TRP A 43 -7.71 9.06 -2.67
N VAL A 44 -8.05 8.69 -1.43
CA VAL A 44 -9.45 8.59 -0.98
C VAL A 44 -10.14 9.96 -0.91
N HIS A 45 -9.35 11.03 -0.88
CA HIS A 45 -9.83 12.41 -0.86
C HIS A 45 -9.67 13.09 -2.23
N GLY A 46 -9.29 12.32 -3.27
CA GLY A 46 -9.24 12.81 -4.64
C GLY A 46 -10.64 13.11 -5.20
N TRP A 47 -10.71 14.00 -6.18
CA TRP A 47 -11.94 14.30 -6.90
C TRP A 47 -12.30 13.19 -7.90
N ASP A 48 -13.58 13.06 -8.25
CA ASP A 48 -14.10 11.94 -9.06
C ASP A 48 -13.43 11.77 -10.44
N SER A 49 -12.94 12.86 -11.04
CA SER A 49 -12.26 12.84 -12.34
C SER A 49 -10.75 12.66 -12.26
N LEU A 50 -10.18 12.46 -11.06
CA LEU A 50 -8.74 12.28 -10.87
C LEU A 50 -8.27 10.97 -11.52
N HIS A 51 -7.35 11.10 -12.48
CA HIS A 51 -6.68 9.97 -13.11
C HIS A 51 -5.17 10.14 -13.00
N LEU A 52 -4.45 9.02 -13.00
CA LEU A 52 -2.98 9.04 -13.07
C LEU A 52 -2.52 9.64 -14.40
N PHE A 53 -1.47 10.46 -14.35
CA PHE A 53 -0.89 11.08 -15.54
C PHE A 53 0.07 10.15 -16.31
N SER A 54 0.29 8.92 -15.81
CA SER A 54 1.17 7.92 -16.41
C SER A 54 0.51 6.54 -16.42
N PRO A 55 0.91 5.63 -17.34
CA PRO A 55 0.40 4.27 -17.36
C PRO A 55 0.67 3.53 -16.05
N ALA A 56 -0.19 2.59 -15.69
CA ALA A 56 -0.10 1.83 -14.44
C ALA A 56 1.28 1.18 -14.20
N SER A 57 2.00 0.80 -15.26
CA SER A 57 3.37 0.26 -15.18
C SER A 57 4.38 1.22 -14.56
N TYR A 58 4.17 2.54 -14.70
CA TYR A 58 5.03 3.59 -14.15
C TYR A 58 4.50 4.16 -12.83
N SER A 59 3.28 3.80 -12.42
CA SER A 59 2.66 4.22 -11.16
C SER A 59 2.50 3.06 -10.16
N SER A 60 3.18 1.93 -10.40
CA SER A 60 3.08 0.75 -9.56
C SER A 60 3.92 0.89 -8.28
N LEU A 61 3.40 0.40 -7.17
CA LEU A 61 4.18 0.18 -5.95
C LEU A 61 5.28 -0.87 -6.20
N PRO A 62 6.37 -0.87 -5.39
CA PRO A 62 7.43 -1.86 -5.51
C PRO A 62 6.87 -3.28 -5.52
N GLU A 63 7.07 -4.00 -6.64
CA GLU A 63 6.87 -5.45 -6.77
C GLU A 63 5.52 -5.97 -6.23
N LEU A 64 4.39 -5.43 -6.70
CA LEU A 64 3.15 -6.22 -6.70
C LEU A 64 3.23 -7.24 -7.86
N PRO A 65 3.36 -8.55 -7.61
CA PRO A 65 3.54 -9.51 -8.68
C PRO A 65 2.32 -9.53 -9.60
N ARG A 66 2.53 -9.58 -10.93
CA ARG A 66 1.46 -9.76 -11.93
C ARG A 66 0.51 -10.94 -11.64
N VAL A 67 0.93 -11.86 -10.77
CA VAL A 67 0.16 -13.04 -10.35
C VAL A 67 -1.05 -12.68 -9.49
N LEU A 68 -0.99 -11.62 -8.67
CA LEU A 68 -2.11 -11.18 -7.83
C LEU A 68 -3.20 -10.50 -8.67
N TRP A 69 -2.83 -9.82 -9.75
CA TRP A 69 -3.75 -9.19 -10.69
C TRP A 69 -4.64 -10.20 -11.44
N ARG A 70 -4.08 -11.36 -11.84
CA ARG A 70 -4.86 -12.40 -12.54
C ARG A 70 -5.91 -13.06 -11.65
N ARG A 71 -5.62 -13.21 -10.36
CA ARG A 71 -6.52 -13.85 -9.40
C ARG A 71 -7.71 -12.96 -9.03
N PHE A 72 -7.51 -11.65 -8.99
CA PHE A 72 -8.60 -10.69 -8.76
C PHE A 72 -9.62 -10.68 -9.90
N LEU A 73 -9.19 -10.86 -11.16
CA LEU A 73 -10.09 -10.91 -12.32
C LEU A 73 -10.82 -12.26 -12.46
N SER A 74 -10.21 -13.37 -12.04
CA SER A 74 -10.88 -14.67 -12.00
C SER A 74 -12.01 -14.71 -10.98
N ASP A 75 -11.86 -14.02 -9.86
CA ASP A 75 -12.84 -14.02 -8.77
C ASP A 75 -14.07 -13.12 -9.05
N LEU A 76 -14.05 -12.33 -10.14
CA LEU A 76 -15.18 -11.48 -10.59
C LEU A 76 -16.00 -12.09 -11.75
N SER A 77 -15.57 -13.24 -12.27
CA SER A 77 -16.22 -13.95 -13.39
C SER A 77 -16.82 -15.31 -12.98
N GLY A 78 -16.93 -15.55 -11.66
CA GLY A 78 -17.57 -16.72 -11.07
C GLY A 78 -18.75 -16.34 -10.18
#